data_AF-A0AAW9K8B1-F1
#
_entry.id   AF-A0AAW9K8B1-F1
#
_cell.length_a   1.000
_cell.length_b   1.000
_cell.length_c   1.000
_cell.angle_alpha   90.00
_cell.angle_beta   90.00
_cell.angle_gamma   90.00
#
_symmetry.space_group_name_H-M   'P 1'
#
loop_
_entity.id
_entity.type
_entity.pdbx_description
1 polymer ?
#
loop_
_entity_poly.entity_id
_entity_poly.type
_entity_poly.pdbx_seq_one_letter_code
_entity_poly.pdbx_strand_id
1 'polypeptide(L)' 'MYEYKFINVPVDKSFKCKRGDSFEKCKDIIKEEAKSGWRLKQIVTPINEKTGVNVTYAYEIIFERKVENNV' A
#
# COMPACT_ATOMS: atom_id res chain seq x y z
N MET A 1 -16.29 15.26 1.40
CA MET A 1 -16.21 13.84 0.96
C MET A 1 -14.73 13.46 0.88
N TYR A 2 -14.39 12.17 0.90
CA TYR A 2 -13.01 11.72 0.68
C TYR A 2 -12.95 10.87 -0.59
N GLU A 3 -11.90 11.08 -1.37
CA GLU A 3 -11.50 10.14 -2.41
C GLU A 3 -10.39 9.24 -1.89
N TYR A 4 -10.34 8.01 -2.39
CA TYR A 4 -9.40 6.97 -1.95
C TYR A 4 -8.55 6.47 -3.10
N LYS A 5 -7.28 6.17 -2.80
CA LYS A 5 -6.33 5.55 -3.72
C LYS A 5 -5.75 4.30 -3.06
N PHE A 6 -5.75 3.18 -3.79
CA PHE A 6 -5.23 1.89 -3.34
C PHE A 6 -4.03 1.51 -4.19
N ILE A 7 -2.92 1.18 -3.53
CA ILE A 7 -1.69 0.77 -4.21
C ILE A 7 -1.27 -0.59 -3.68
N ASN A 8 -1.30 -1.59 -4.56
CA ASN A 8 -0.81 -2.93 -4.27
C ASN A 8 0.71 -2.99 -4.46
N VAL A 9 1.42 -3.50 -3.46
CA VAL A 9 2.87 -3.72 -3.47
C VAL A 9 3.13 -5.20 -3.24
N PRO A 10 3.34 -5.99 -4.31
CA PRO A 10 3.66 -7.40 -4.18
C PRO A 10 4.89 -7.63 -3.31
N VAL A 11 4.82 -8.65 -2.44
CA VAL A 11 5.99 -9.10 -1.69
C VAL A 11 6.93 -9.79 -2.68
N ASP A 12 8.18 -9.33 -2.73
CA ASP A 12 9.22 -10.00 -3.51
C ASP A 12 9.58 -11.31 -2.80
N LYS A 13 9.45 -12.42 -3.54
CA LYS A 13 9.75 -13.78 -3.07
C LYS A 13 10.99 -14.35 -3.75
N SER A 14 11.74 -13.53 -4.48
CA SER A 14 12.95 -13.94 -5.16
C SER A 14 14.06 -14.25 -4.14
N PHE A 15 14.94 -15.19 -4.49
CA PHE A 15 16.08 -15.56 -3.64
C PHE A 15 17.06 -14.40 -3.35
N LYS A 16 16.97 -13.31 -4.12
CA LYS A 16 17.84 -12.13 -3.99
C LYS A 16 17.24 -11.05 -3.08
N CYS A 17 15.95 -11.15 -2.72
CA CYS A 17 15.31 -10.17 -1.87
C CYS A 17 15.85 -10.25 -0.43
N LYS A 18 16.01 -9.10 0.21
CA LYS A 18 16.28 -9.01 1.64
C LYS A 18 14.97 -8.88 2.39
N ARG A 19 14.99 -9.33 3.65
CA ARG A 19 13.86 -9.17 4.56
C ARG A 19 13.50 -7.69 4.68
N GLY A 20 12.29 -7.34 4.26
CA GLY A 20 11.75 -5.98 4.37
C GLY A 20 11.85 -5.13 3.11
N ASP A 21 12.47 -5.59 2.01
CA ASP A 21 12.62 -4.79 0.78
C ASP A 21 11.28 -4.28 0.23
N SER A 22 10.26 -5.14 0.19
CA SER A 22 8.90 -4.74 -0.22
C SER A 22 8.27 -3.73 0.73
N PHE A 23 8.63 -3.75 2.02
CA PHE A 23 8.13 -2.78 2.99
C PHE A 23 8.85 -1.43 2.88
N GLU A 24 10.16 -1.41 2.57
CA GLU A 24 10.87 -0.17 2.23
C GLU A 24 10.26 0.48 0.98
N LYS A 25 9.92 -0.32 -0.04
CA LYS A 25 9.19 0.17 -1.21
C LYS A 25 7.85 0.83 -0.85
N CYS A 26 7.15 0.31 0.16
CA CYS A 26 5.93 0.96 0.65
C CYS A 26 6.23 2.35 1.23
N LYS A 27 7.31 2.51 2.00
CA LYS A 27 7.71 3.80 2.56
C LYS A 27 8.04 4.82 1.47
N ASP A 28 8.69 4.39 0.40
CA ASP A 28 9.03 5.28 -0.72
C ASP A 28 7.77 5.72 -1.47
N ILE A 29 6.84 4.81 -1.74
CA ILE A 29 5.53 5.16 -2.32
C ILE A 29 4.79 6.16 -1.42
N ILE A 30 4.79 5.97 -0.09
CA ILE A 30 4.16 6.89 0.85
C ILE A 30 4.76 8.28 0.78
N LYS A 31 6.09 8.40 0.70
CA LYS A 31 6.76 9.70 0.55
C LYS A 31 6.37 10.39 -0.76
N GLU A 32 6.33 9.65 -1.87
CA GLU A 32 5.98 10.23 -3.19
C GLU A 32 4.51 10.64 -3.28
N GLU A 33 3.59 9.83 -2.77
CA GLU A 33 2.16 10.16 -2.76
C GLU A 33 1.86 11.33 -1.82
N ALA A 34 2.57 11.45 -0.69
CA ALA A 34 2.45 12.58 0.22
C ALA A 34 2.83 13.91 -0.44
N LYS A 35 3.87 13.93 -1.30
CA LYS A 35 4.22 15.11 -2.12
C LYS A 35 3.08 15.49 -3.10
N SER A 36 2.26 14.53 -3.49
CA SER A 36 1.12 14.71 -4.40
C SER A 36 -0.20 15.05 -3.67
N GLY A 37 -0.13 15.35 -2.37
CA GLY A 37 -1.29 15.75 -1.56
C GLY A 37 -2.14 14.58 -1.04
N TRP A 38 -1.67 13.34 -1.16
CA TRP A 38 -2.35 12.17 -0.59
C TRP A 38 -1.94 11.96 0.86
N ARG A 39 -2.92 11.73 1.74
CA ARG A 39 -2.66 11.36 3.13
C ARG A 39 -2.68 9.85 3.27
N LEU A 40 -1.65 9.28 3.89
CA LEU A 40 -1.67 7.86 4.27
C LEU A 40 -2.84 7.59 5.22
N LYS A 41 -3.69 6.63 4.86
CA LYS A 41 -4.78 6.13 5.71
C LYS A 41 -4.39 4.86 6.43
N GLN A 42 -3.88 3.86 5.71
CA GLN A 42 -3.58 2.54 6.27
C GLN A 42 -2.62 1.75 5.36
N ILE A 43 -1.92 0.78 5.93
CA ILE A 43 -1.30 -0.33 5.18
C ILE A 43 -1.92 -1.63 5.70
N VAL A 44 -2.36 -2.51 4.81
CA VAL A 44 -2.89 -3.84 5.14
C VAL A 44 -2.12 -4.94 4.42
N THR A 45 -2.22 -6.15 4.95
CA THR A 45 -1.66 -7.37 4.35
C THR A 45 -2.82 -8.29 3.98
N PRO A 46 -3.31 -8.26 2.73
CA PRO A 46 -4.43 -9.10 2.33
C PRO A 46 -4.10 -10.59 2.47
N ILE A 47 -5.10 -11.36 2.90
CA ILE A 47 -5.00 -12.81 3.09
C ILE A 47 -5.11 -13.48 1.72
N ASN A 48 -4.29 -14.50 1.47
CA ASN A 48 -4.42 -15.32 0.27
C ASN A 48 -5.53 -16.36 0.46
N GLU A 49 -6.77 -15.97 0.16
CA GLU A 49 -7.96 -16.83 0.27
C GLU A 49 -7.84 -18.12 -0.58
N LYS A 50 -7.12 -18.06 -1.71
CA LYS A 50 -7.00 -19.18 -2.66
C LYS A 50 -6.17 -20.33 -2.12
N THR A 51 -5.14 -20.05 -1.31
CA THR A 51 -4.19 -21.08 -0.86
C THR A 51 -4.50 -21.63 0.53
N GLY A 52 -5.39 -21.00 1.30
CA GLY A 52 -5.66 -21.39 2.70
C GLY A 52 -4.46 -21.23 3.64
N VAL A 53 -3.35 -20.69 3.15
CA VAL A 53 -2.12 -20.42 3.90
C VAL A 53 -2.07 -18.94 4.23
N ASN A 54 -1.86 -18.62 5.51
CA ASN A 54 -1.83 -17.26 6.04
C ASN A 54 -0.49 -16.55 5.74
N VAL A 55 -0.04 -16.61 4.49
CA VAL A 55 1.18 -15.93 4.01
C VAL A 55 0.78 -14.70 3.22
N THR A 56 1.25 -13.54 3.68
CA THR A 56 1.10 -12.27 2.99
C THR A 56 1.71 -12.32 1.59
N TYR A 57 0.93 -11.98 0.57
CA TYR A 57 1.39 -11.93 -0.82
C TYR A 57 1.67 -10.51 -1.32
N ALA A 58 1.13 -9.50 -0.64
CA ALA A 58 1.32 -8.09 -0.94
C ALA A 58 1.11 -7.24 0.31
N TYR A 59 1.58 -6.01 0.26
CA TYR A 59 1.03 -4.91 1.06
C TYR A 59 0.03 -4.16 0.19
N GLU A 60 -1.05 -3.67 0.79
CA GLU A 60 -1.93 -2.70 0.16
C GLU A 60 -1.89 -1.40 0.95
N ILE A 61 -1.48 -0.33 0.27
CA ILE A 61 -1.37 1.01 0.84
C ILE A 61 -2.63 1.77 0.45
N ILE A 62 -3.31 2.30 1.45
CA ILE A 62 -4.55 3.05 1.30
C ILE A 62 -4.25 4.51 1.60
N PHE A 63 -4.54 5.38 0.64
CA PHE A 63 -4.48 6.83 0.80
C PHE A 63 -5.87 7.44 0.74
N GLU A 64 -6.05 8.56 1.43
CA GLU A 64 -7.25 9.39 1.35
C GLU A 64 -6.87 10.83 1.00
N ARG A 65 -7.74 11.53 0.26
CA ARG A 65 -7.66 12.98 0.03
C ARG A 65 -9.04 13.58 0.21
N LYS A 66 -9.10 14.78 0.81
CA LYS A 66 -10.37 15.49 0.99
C LYS A 66 -10.81 16.04 -0.36
N VAL A 67 -12.03 15.73 -0.78
CA VAL A 67 -12.66 16.37 -1.93
C VAL A 67 -13.15 17.74 -1.47
N GLU A 68 -12.61 18.79 -2.06
CA GLU A 68 -13.14 20.14 -1.91
C GLU A 68 -14.45 20.23 -2.69
N ASN A 69 -15.56 20.30 -1.96
CA ASN A 69 -16.82 20.66 -2.55
C ASN A 69 -16.80 22.18 -2.74
N ASN A 70 -16.45 22.65 -3.94
CA ASN A 70 -16.73 24.02 -4.34
C ASN A 70 -18.24 24.12 -4.61
N VAL A 71 -19.02 24.30 -3.53
CA VAL A 71 -20.42 24.74 -3.61
C VAL A 71 -20.43 26.26 -3.47
#